data_AF-A0A8S2WXV6-F1
#
_entry.id   AF-A0A8S2WXV6-F1
#
_cell.length_a   1.000
_cell.length_b   1.000
_cell.length_c   1.000
_cell.angle_alpha   90.00
_cell.angle_beta   90.00
_cell.angle_gamma   90.00
#
_symmetry.space_group_name_H-M   'P 1'
#
loop_
_entity.id
_entity.type
_entity.pdbx_description
1 polymer ?
#
loop_
_entity_poly.entity_id
_entity_poly.type
_entity_poly.pdbx_seq_one_letter_code
_entity_poly.pdbx_strand_id
1 'polypeptide(L)'
;MAEELHIEALAIGLELIQISNQEYTPYWTTLIKNIRNGGYSGLLTYSSIFYPIETPQIGFWDTLDFIGMDFYLPLLNITNDSSIPSYQDMVESFSGYFQYFKLWLSNQSSNVSSKPVIFTEVGYPSSLAGLAMPSSTPPAQCIGNYSANFTLQNMAFKAFFQALHENSGIFNGTIIFWWDNPSSSDSYNERDSNNWGCSWTVRGKPAEYTVAEAFGGQYSSDQSSPSNISNITSMSIKLFLCIILLFAL
;
A
#
# COMPACT_ATOMS: atom_id res chain seq x y z
N MET A 1 -13.22 -0.92 -22.52
CA MET A 1 -13.29 0.05 -21.42
C MET A 1 -11.91 0.51 -20.95
N ALA A 2 -11.05 -0.31 -20.32
CA ALA A 2 -9.74 0.18 -19.83
C ALA A 2 -8.86 0.81 -20.94
N GLU A 3 -8.78 0.15 -22.11
CA GLU A 3 -8.08 0.70 -23.28
C GLU A 3 -8.70 2.00 -23.80
N GLU A 4 -10.03 2.03 -23.93
CA GLU A 4 -10.80 3.20 -24.41
C GLU A 4 -10.66 4.40 -23.46
N LEU A 5 -10.44 4.14 -22.18
CA LEU A 5 -10.22 5.13 -21.13
C LEU A 5 -8.72 5.47 -20.95
N HIS A 6 -7.85 4.89 -21.77
CA HIS A 6 -6.39 5.08 -21.71
C HIS A 6 -5.79 4.80 -20.33
N ILE A 7 -6.31 3.77 -19.64
CA ILE A 7 -5.81 3.37 -18.33
C ILE A 7 -4.39 2.79 -18.47
N GLU A 8 -3.44 3.33 -17.71
CA GLU A 8 -2.04 2.94 -17.80
C GLU A 8 -1.76 1.59 -17.16
N ALA A 9 -2.51 1.22 -16.12
CA ALA A 9 -2.39 -0.08 -15.46
C ALA A 9 -3.71 -0.62 -14.91
N LEU A 10 -3.86 -1.94 -15.00
CA LEU A 10 -5.03 -2.66 -14.56
C LEU A 10 -4.61 -3.80 -13.63
N ALA A 11 -5.17 -3.81 -12.42
CA ALA A 11 -5.12 -4.97 -11.54
C ALA A 11 -6.23 -5.95 -11.95
N ILE A 12 -5.86 -7.16 -12.34
CA ILE A 12 -6.81 -8.18 -12.83
C ILE A 12 -7.51 -8.93 -11.69
N GLY A 13 -7.05 -8.73 -10.46
CA GLY A 13 -7.59 -9.33 -9.24
C GLY A 13 -7.01 -8.65 -8.00
N LEU A 14 -7.70 -8.82 -6.88
CA LEU A 14 -7.42 -8.19 -5.59
C LEU A 14 -7.71 -9.18 -4.47
N GLU A 15 -6.67 -9.69 -3.80
CA GLU A 15 -6.76 -10.54 -2.59
C GLU A 15 -7.63 -11.82 -2.72
N LEU A 16 -7.76 -12.37 -3.93
CA LEU A 16 -8.57 -13.55 -4.23
C LEU A 16 -7.87 -14.87 -3.84
N ILE A 17 -7.42 -14.97 -2.59
CA ILE A 17 -6.51 -16.03 -2.07
C ILE A 17 -6.98 -17.46 -2.37
N GLN A 18 -8.29 -17.70 -2.44
CA GLN A 18 -8.85 -19.01 -2.73
C GLN A 18 -8.65 -19.46 -4.17
N ILE A 19 -8.49 -18.51 -5.10
CA ILE A 19 -8.37 -18.75 -6.54
C ILE A 19 -7.07 -18.20 -7.13
N SER A 20 -6.14 -17.69 -6.33
CA SER A 20 -4.84 -17.19 -6.81
C SER A 20 -3.68 -18.19 -6.63
N ASN A 21 -3.95 -19.32 -6.00
CA ASN A 21 -2.97 -20.39 -5.79
C ASN A 21 -2.60 -21.13 -7.10
N GLN A 22 -1.62 -22.04 -7.00
CA GLN A 22 -1.07 -22.76 -8.15
C GLN A 22 -2.11 -23.52 -8.99
N GLU A 23 -3.16 -24.07 -8.37
CA GLU A 23 -4.22 -24.83 -9.06
C GLU A 23 -4.92 -23.98 -10.13
N TYR A 24 -5.10 -22.68 -9.87
CA TYR A 24 -5.79 -21.74 -10.75
C TYR A 24 -4.87 -20.99 -11.71
N THR A 25 -3.57 -21.29 -11.72
CA THR A 25 -2.61 -20.65 -12.66
C THR A 25 -3.04 -20.75 -14.14
N PRO A 26 -3.58 -21.88 -14.64
CA PRO A 26 -4.08 -21.95 -16.02
C PRO A 26 -5.27 -21.03 -16.29
N TYR A 27 -6.15 -20.84 -15.30
CA TYR A 27 -7.29 -19.93 -15.41
C TYR A 27 -6.82 -18.49 -15.56
N TRP A 28 -5.94 -18.02 -14.67
CA TRP A 28 -5.40 -16.66 -14.73
C TRP A 28 -4.58 -16.40 -15.99
N THR A 29 -3.75 -17.35 -16.41
CA THR A 29 -3.00 -17.25 -17.66
C THR A 29 -3.95 -17.09 -18.86
N THR A 30 -5.07 -17.82 -18.87
CA THR A 30 -6.10 -17.69 -19.91
C THR A 30 -6.79 -16.33 -19.86
N LEU A 31 -7.14 -15.85 -18.67
CA LEU A 31 -7.73 -14.53 -18.48
C LEU A 31 -6.80 -13.41 -18.99
N ILE A 32 -5.54 -13.43 -18.59
CA ILE A 32 -4.52 -12.45 -19.01
C ILE A 32 -4.38 -12.44 -20.53
N LYS A 33 -4.29 -13.63 -21.15
CA LYS A 33 -4.26 -13.75 -22.61
C LYS A 33 -5.50 -13.16 -23.27
N ASN A 34 -6.69 -13.39 -22.71
CA ASN A 34 -7.93 -12.84 -23.23
C ASN A 34 -7.99 -11.32 -23.11
N ILE A 35 -7.51 -10.74 -21.99
CA ILE A 35 -7.40 -9.28 -21.81
C ILE A 35 -6.49 -8.69 -22.89
N ARG A 36 -5.33 -9.30 -23.13
CA ARG A 36 -4.40 -8.87 -24.19
C ARG A 36 -5.00 -8.98 -25.58
N ASN A 37 -5.64 -10.10 -25.91
CA ASN A 37 -6.33 -10.29 -27.20
C ASN A 37 -7.52 -9.34 -27.38
N GLY A 38 -8.14 -8.90 -26.30
CA GLY A 38 -9.18 -7.88 -26.27
C GLY A 38 -8.68 -6.47 -26.54
N GLY A 39 -7.36 -6.28 -26.72
CA GLY A 39 -6.75 -5.02 -27.15
C GLY A 39 -6.21 -4.15 -26.03
N TYR A 40 -6.21 -4.59 -24.77
CA TYR A 40 -5.64 -3.80 -23.68
C TYR A 40 -4.11 -3.81 -23.72
N SER A 41 -3.53 -2.63 -23.95
CA SER A 41 -2.10 -2.41 -24.15
C SER A 41 -1.37 -1.90 -22.90
N GLY A 42 -2.11 -1.41 -21.90
CA GLY A 42 -1.56 -0.93 -20.63
C GLY A 42 -0.95 -2.05 -19.76
N LEU A 43 -0.38 -1.68 -18.63
CA LEU A 43 0.27 -2.62 -17.72
C LEU A 43 -0.78 -3.51 -17.02
N LEU A 44 -0.43 -4.77 -16.79
CA LEU A 44 -1.21 -5.73 -16.04
C LEU A 44 -0.48 -6.14 -14.76
N THR A 45 -1.24 -6.17 -13.67
CA THR A 45 -0.79 -6.72 -12.40
C THR A 45 -1.91 -7.52 -11.74
N TYR A 46 -1.58 -8.13 -10.61
CA TYR A 46 -2.51 -8.67 -9.64
C TYR A 46 -2.13 -8.08 -8.29
N SER A 47 -3.11 -7.59 -7.53
CA SER A 47 -2.91 -7.05 -6.18
C SER A 47 -3.06 -8.17 -5.17
N SER A 48 -1.93 -8.67 -4.67
CA SER A 48 -1.90 -9.80 -3.73
C SER A 48 -1.79 -9.33 -2.29
N ILE A 49 -2.36 -10.08 -1.35
CA ILE A 49 -1.97 -9.98 0.05
C ILE A 49 -0.46 -10.23 0.12
N PHE A 50 0.25 -9.28 0.73
CA PHE A 50 1.70 -9.24 0.79
C PHE A 50 2.37 -10.55 1.28
N TYR A 51 3.65 -10.74 0.93
CA TYR A 51 4.47 -11.86 1.41
C TYR A 51 4.42 -12.02 2.94
N PRO A 52 4.46 -13.25 3.50
CA PRO A 52 4.47 -14.56 2.84
C PRO A 52 3.06 -15.13 2.57
N ILE A 53 2.00 -14.32 2.63
CA ILE A 53 0.62 -14.82 2.68
C ILE A 53 0.17 -15.33 1.30
N GLU A 54 -0.10 -14.43 0.36
CA GLU A 54 -0.63 -14.80 -0.97
C GLU A 54 0.43 -14.69 -2.06
N THR A 55 1.27 -13.64 -2.03
CA THR A 55 2.30 -13.38 -3.06
C THR A 55 3.12 -14.61 -3.48
N PRO A 56 3.58 -15.50 -2.56
CA PRO A 56 4.32 -16.72 -2.94
C PRO A 56 3.51 -17.80 -3.67
N GLN A 57 2.18 -17.77 -3.56
CA GLN A 57 1.28 -18.81 -4.09
C GLN A 57 0.94 -18.60 -5.56
N ILE A 58 1.08 -17.36 -6.05
CA ILE A 58 0.72 -16.96 -7.40
C ILE A 58 1.73 -17.51 -8.41
N GLY A 59 1.26 -18.45 -9.24
CA GLY A 59 2.07 -19.13 -10.25
C GLY A 59 2.14 -18.44 -11.61
N PHE A 60 1.42 -17.33 -11.80
CA PHE A 60 1.29 -16.61 -13.08
C PHE A 60 1.98 -15.24 -13.09
N TRP A 61 2.87 -14.97 -12.12
CA TRP A 61 3.58 -13.70 -12.05
C TRP A 61 4.31 -13.38 -13.34
N ASP A 62 4.92 -14.37 -14.00
CA ASP A 62 5.69 -14.23 -15.23
C ASP A 62 4.88 -13.66 -16.40
N THR A 63 3.56 -13.85 -16.41
CA THR A 63 2.62 -13.33 -17.42
C THR A 63 2.11 -11.90 -17.14
N LEU A 64 2.46 -11.31 -16.00
CA LEU A 64 2.12 -9.93 -15.61
C LEU A 64 3.30 -8.99 -15.87
N ASP A 65 3.05 -7.68 -15.88
CA ASP A 65 4.10 -6.69 -16.12
C ASP A 65 4.83 -6.30 -14.84
N PHE A 66 4.14 -6.33 -13.69
CA PHE A 66 4.72 -6.03 -12.38
C PHE A 66 4.03 -6.81 -11.25
N ILE A 67 4.72 -6.95 -10.12
CA ILE A 67 4.20 -7.57 -8.90
C ILE A 67 3.47 -6.51 -8.07
N GLY A 68 2.17 -6.73 -7.84
CA GLY A 68 1.34 -5.90 -6.98
C GLY A 68 1.15 -6.54 -5.60
N MET A 69 1.32 -5.74 -4.55
CA MET A 69 1.08 -6.18 -3.17
C MET A 69 0.30 -5.16 -2.35
N ASP A 70 -0.74 -5.63 -1.68
CA ASP A 70 -1.46 -4.87 -0.67
C ASP A 70 -0.76 -5.07 0.67
N PHE A 71 -0.06 -4.02 1.08
CA PHE A 71 0.94 -4.07 2.14
C PHE A 71 0.44 -3.42 3.41
N TYR A 72 -0.30 -4.23 4.16
CA TYR A 72 -0.85 -3.91 5.47
C TYR A 72 -0.08 -4.68 6.57
N LEU A 73 1.17 -4.27 6.85
CA LEU A 73 2.02 -4.94 7.83
C LEU A 73 1.58 -4.60 9.28
N PRO A 74 1.18 -5.58 10.11
CA PRO A 74 0.96 -5.32 11.53
C PRO A 74 2.23 -4.83 12.23
N LEU A 75 2.15 -3.68 12.90
CA LEU A 75 3.27 -3.08 13.65
C LEU A 75 3.15 -3.31 15.17
N LEU A 76 2.02 -3.86 15.63
CA LEU A 76 1.73 -4.07 17.03
C LEU A 76 1.00 -5.39 17.21
N ASN A 77 1.27 -6.12 18.30
CA ASN A 77 0.45 -7.24 18.72
C ASN A 77 -0.26 -6.94 20.04
N ILE A 78 -1.52 -6.51 19.97
CA ILE A 78 -2.32 -6.13 21.15
C ILE A 78 -2.57 -7.26 22.16
N THR A 79 -2.31 -8.53 21.84
CA THR A 79 -2.47 -9.63 22.81
C THR A 79 -1.23 -9.83 23.68
N ASN A 80 -0.05 -9.53 23.14
CA ASN A 80 1.25 -9.84 23.75
C ASN A 80 2.05 -8.58 24.10
N ASP A 81 1.78 -7.48 23.41
CA ASP A 81 2.42 -6.18 23.58
C ASP A 81 1.35 -5.14 23.91
N SER A 82 1.50 -4.53 25.09
CA SER A 82 0.64 -3.43 25.53
C SER A 82 1.32 -2.07 25.36
N SER A 83 2.58 -2.07 24.91
CA SER A 83 3.35 -0.87 24.64
C SER A 83 3.25 -0.49 23.16
N ILE A 84 3.23 0.81 22.90
CA ILE A 84 3.32 1.34 21.54
C ILE A 84 4.77 1.11 21.08
N PRO A 85 5.02 0.46 19.93
CA PRO A 85 6.37 0.28 19.41
C PRO A 85 7.03 1.64 19.19
N SER A 86 8.34 1.73 19.42
CA SER A 86 9.07 2.95 19.12
C SER A 86 9.10 3.19 17.61
N TYR A 87 9.39 4.44 17.22
CA TYR A 87 9.62 4.77 15.82
C TYR A 87 10.66 3.85 15.14
N GLN A 88 11.74 3.55 15.86
CA GLN A 88 12.82 2.69 15.36
C GLN A 88 12.36 1.24 15.21
N ASP A 89 11.55 0.72 16.15
CA ASP A 89 10.99 -0.63 16.05
C ASP A 89 10.07 -0.76 14.81
N MET A 90 9.31 0.28 14.48
CA MET A 90 8.49 0.31 13.26
C MET A 90 9.37 0.29 12.00
N VAL A 91 10.43 1.12 11.94
CA VAL A 91 11.39 1.14 10.82
C VAL A 91 12.02 -0.25 10.64
N GLU A 92 12.46 -0.87 11.72
CA GLU A 92 13.07 -2.21 11.70
C GLU A 92 12.08 -3.29 11.27
N SER A 93 10.81 -3.18 11.65
CA SER A 93 9.76 -4.10 11.22
C SER A 93 9.56 -4.05 9.69
N PHE A 94 9.49 -2.85 9.12
CA PHE A 94 9.40 -2.67 7.66
C PHE A 94 10.67 -3.16 6.95
N SER A 95 11.84 -2.75 7.42
CA SER A 95 13.13 -3.17 6.85
C SER A 95 13.31 -4.69 6.88
N GLY A 96 12.94 -5.33 7.99
CA GLY A 96 12.97 -6.79 8.11
C GLY A 96 12.09 -7.46 7.06
N TYR A 97 10.84 -6.98 6.92
CA TYR A 97 9.95 -7.45 5.87
C TYR A 97 10.56 -7.30 4.46
N PHE A 98 11.10 -6.13 4.13
CA PHE A 98 11.70 -5.86 2.82
C PHE A 98 12.87 -6.81 2.51
N GLN A 99 13.71 -7.12 3.50
CA GLN A 99 14.80 -8.09 3.33
C GLN A 99 14.29 -9.51 3.08
N TYR A 100 13.26 -9.96 3.82
CA TYR A 100 12.65 -11.27 3.57
C TYR A 100 12.02 -11.36 2.18
N PHE A 101 11.28 -10.33 1.77
CA PHE A 101 10.69 -10.26 0.44
C PHE A 101 11.77 -10.28 -0.67
N LYS A 102 12.86 -9.50 -0.50
CA LYS A 102 13.99 -9.49 -1.44
C LYS A 102 14.61 -10.88 -1.61
N LEU A 103 14.79 -11.62 -0.51
CA LEU A 103 15.29 -13.00 -0.57
C LEU A 103 14.35 -13.90 -1.36
N TRP A 104 13.05 -13.85 -1.09
CA TRP A 104 12.05 -14.60 -1.85
C TRP A 104 12.07 -14.25 -3.34
N LEU A 105 12.10 -12.95 -3.67
CA LEU A 105 12.11 -12.47 -5.05
C LEU A 105 13.35 -12.93 -5.80
N SER A 106 14.52 -12.90 -5.15
CA SER A 106 15.79 -13.35 -5.75
C SER A 106 15.84 -14.85 -6.07
N ASN A 107 15.00 -15.66 -5.42
CA ASN A 107 14.86 -17.09 -5.68
C ASN A 107 13.86 -17.41 -6.80
N GLN A 108 13.18 -16.41 -7.37
CA GLN A 108 12.26 -16.61 -8.49
C GLN A 108 13.00 -16.71 -9.83
N SER A 109 12.29 -17.12 -10.88
CA SER A 109 12.83 -17.09 -12.24
C SER A 109 13.28 -15.68 -12.64
N SER A 110 14.18 -15.56 -13.61
CA SER A 110 14.64 -14.25 -14.12
C SER A 110 13.49 -13.38 -14.61
N ASN A 111 12.43 -13.99 -15.16
CA ASN A 111 11.26 -13.29 -15.66
C ASN A 111 10.42 -12.66 -14.54
N VAL A 112 10.46 -13.22 -13.33
CA VAL A 112 9.72 -12.72 -12.16
C VAL A 112 10.60 -11.81 -11.31
N SER A 113 11.85 -12.22 -11.04
CA SER A 113 12.79 -11.48 -10.18
C SER A 113 13.23 -10.12 -10.77
N SER A 114 13.05 -9.90 -12.07
CA SER A 114 13.32 -8.63 -12.73
C SER A 114 12.11 -7.70 -12.84
N LYS A 115 10.91 -8.15 -12.43
CA LYS A 115 9.71 -7.33 -12.53
C LYS A 115 9.75 -6.19 -11.52
N PRO A 116 9.21 -5.00 -11.87
CA PRO A 116 8.94 -3.98 -10.89
C PRO A 116 8.03 -4.51 -9.79
N VAL A 117 8.24 -4.04 -8.57
CA VAL A 117 7.40 -4.37 -7.41
C VAL A 117 6.75 -3.10 -6.90
N ILE A 118 5.43 -3.09 -6.84
CA ILE A 118 4.64 -1.93 -6.44
C ILE A 118 3.74 -2.36 -5.29
N PHE A 119 3.73 -1.58 -4.21
CA PHE A 119 2.67 -1.72 -3.23
C PHE A 119 1.39 -1.11 -3.80
N THR A 120 0.44 -1.95 -4.19
CA THR A 120 -0.85 -1.54 -4.77
C THR A 120 -1.78 -0.95 -3.74
N GLU A 121 -1.55 -1.25 -2.46
CA GLU A 121 -2.16 -0.58 -1.32
C GLU A 121 -1.18 -0.50 -0.15
N VAL A 122 -1.14 0.64 0.54
CA VAL A 122 -0.51 0.82 1.86
C VAL A 122 -1.38 1.76 2.67
N GLY A 123 -1.70 1.39 3.90
CA GLY A 123 -2.47 2.26 4.79
C GLY A 123 -2.44 1.82 6.24
N TYR A 124 -2.67 2.79 7.12
CA TYR A 124 -2.86 2.53 8.55
C TYR A 124 -4.04 3.36 9.06
N PRO A 125 -5.07 2.74 9.67
CA PRO A 125 -6.08 3.47 10.40
C PRO A 125 -5.45 4.26 11.56
N SER A 126 -5.94 5.45 11.84
CA SER A 126 -5.39 6.32 12.90
C SER A 126 -5.82 5.91 14.31
N SER A 127 -5.39 4.72 14.75
CA SER A 127 -5.68 4.17 16.08
C SER A 127 -4.69 3.07 16.47
N LEU A 128 -4.71 2.65 17.74
CA LEU A 128 -3.88 1.53 18.22
C LEU A 128 -4.26 0.21 17.52
N ALA A 129 -5.58 -0.05 17.38
CA ALA A 129 -6.08 -1.21 16.65
C ALA A 129 -5.67 -1.17 15.17
N GLY A 130 -5.59 0.01 14.57
CA GLY A 130 -5.11 0.19 13.19
C GLY A 130 -3.64 -0.19 12.99
N LEU A 131 -2.78 0.03 13.98
CA LEU A 131 -1.38 -0.46 13.93
C LEU A 131 -1.30 -1.98 14.05
N ALA A 132 -2.21 -2.60 14.79
CA ALA A 132 -2.22 -4.05 15.02
C ALA A 132 -2.92 -4.84 13.91
N MET A 133 -3.95 -4.25 13.29
CA MET A 133 -4.76 -4.86 12.24
C MET A 133 -5.01 -3.84 11.12
N PRO A 134 -3.98 -3.47 10.35
CA PRO A 134 -4.05 -2.38 9.38
C PRO A 134 -5.02 -2.61 8.21
N SER A 135 -5.36 -3.86 7.88
CA SER A 135 -6.36 -4.18 6.86
C SER A 135 -7.79 -4.27 7.41
N SER A 136 -8.00 -4.21 8.73
CA SER A 136 -9.33 -4.35 9.33
C SER A 136 -10.14 -3.07 9.26
N THR A 137 -11.40 -3.19 8.85
CA THR A 137 -12.36 -2.08 8.83
C THR A 137 -12.58 -1.48 10.22
N PRO A 138 -12.26 -0.18 10.42
CA PRO A 138 -12.55 0.50 11.67
C PRO A 138 -14.06 0.53 11.95
N PRO A 139 -14.46 0.46 13.23
CA PRO A 139 -15.86 0.59 13.62
C PRO A 139 -16.41 1.97 13.24
N ALA A 140 -17.74 2.09 13.22
CA ALA A 140 -18.43 3.35 12.94
C ALA A 140 -18.13 4.46 13.96
N GLN A 141 -17.64 4.11 15.15
CA GLN A 141 -17.27 5.05 16.22
C GLN A 141 -15.86 4.77 16.71
N CYS A 142 -15.06 5.82 16.87
CA CYS A 142 -13.66 5.72 17.31
C CYS A 142 -13.57 5.64 18.84
N ILE A 143 -13.72 4.44 19.40
CA ILE A 143 -13.70 4.17 20.84
C ILE A 143 -12.74 3.04 21.22
N GLY A 144 -12.29 3.02 22.48
CA GLY A 144 -11.38 1.97 22.98
C GLY A 144 -10.07 1.95 22.20
N ASN A 145 -9.64 0.77 21.71
CA ASN A 145 -8.43 0.64 20.89
C ASN A 145 -8.56 1.31 19.51
N TYR A 146 -9.77 1.68 19.09
CA TYR A 146 -10.03 2.49 17.89
C TYR A 146 -10.12 4.00 18.19
N SER A 147 -9.83 4.44 19.42
CA SER A 147 -9.77 5.88 19.72
C SER A 147 -8.77 6.57 18.79
N ALA A 148 -9.15 7.74 18.29
CA ALA A 148 -8.35 8.49 17.32
C ALA A 148 -6.94 8.77 17.85
N ASN A 149 -5.92 8.38 17.09
CA ASN A 149 -4.52 8.63 17.39
C ASN A 149 -3.76 8.97 16.09
N PHE A 150 -3.75 10.26 15.76
CA PHE A 150 -3.13 10.77 14.55
C PHE A 150 -1.60 10.70 14.57
N THR A 151 -1.01 10.79 15.77
CA THR A 151 0.45 10.67 15.96
C THR A 151 0.92 9.27 15.56
N LEU A 152 0.18 8.22 15.92
CA LEU A 152 0.52 6.85 15.55
C LEU A 152 0.47 6.62 14.03
N GLN A 153 -0.59 7.07 13.37
CA GLN A 153 -0.69 6.99 11.90
C GLN A 153 0.50 7.69 11.24
N ASN A 154 0.80 8.91 11.69
CA ASN A 154 1.92 9.69 11.15
C ASN A 154 3.27 9.00 11.39
N MET A 155 3.47 8.42 12.58
CA MET A 155 4.69 7.69 12.93
C MET A 155 4.86 6.45 12.04
N ALA A 156 3.79 5.69 11.80
CA ALA A 156 3.82 4.52 10.92
C ALA A 156 4.20 4.90 9.47
N PHE A 157 3.61 5.97 8.91
CA PHE A 157 3.98 6.44 7.57
C PHE A 157 5.42 6.94 7.50
N LYS A 158 5.91 7.69 8.51
CA LYS A 158 7.31 8.12 8.56
C LYS A 158 8.26 6.94 8.59
N ALA A 159 7.96 5.95 9.43
CA ALA A 159 8.76 4.73 9.55
C ALA A 159 8.78 3.94 8.24
N PHE A 160 7.62 3.80 7.59
CA PHE A 160 7.49 3.16 6.28
C PHE A 160 8.36 3.83 5.22
N PHE A 161 8.27 5.16 5.07
CA PHE A 161 9.06 5.88 4.07
C PHE A 161 10.56 5.89 4.39
N GLN A 162 10.95 5.97 5.66
CA GLN A 162 12.36 5.80 6.04
C GLN A 162 12.87 4.40 5.66
N ALA A 163 12.12 3.35 6.00
CA ALA A 163 12.51 1.98 5.65
C ALA A 163 12.57 1.78 4.13
N LEU A 164 11.62 2.35 3.37
CA LEU A 164 11.65 2.32 1.90
C LEU A 164 12.91 2.98 1.34
N HIS A 165 13.32 4.11 1.92
CA HIS A 165 14.52 4.82 1.53
C HIS A 165 15.79 4.00 1.83
N GLU A 166 15.90 3.48 3.05
CA GLU A 166 17.04 2.64 3.49
C GLU A 166 17.16 1.34 2.69
N ASN A 167 16.04 0.83 2.18
CA ASN A 167 15.97 -0.39 1.37
C ASN A 167 15.69 -0.09 -0.12
N SER A 168 16.19 1.05 -0.61
CA SER A 168 15.99 1.48 -1.99
C SER A 168 16.43 0.40 -2.99
N GLY A 169 15.64 0.25 -4.06
CA GLY A 169 15.89 -0.72 -5.14
C GLY A 169 15.15 -2.06 -5.04
N ILE A 170 14.37 -2.29 -3.98
CA ILE A 170 13.47 -3.45 -3.88
C ILE A 170 12.07 -3.12 -4.44
N PHE A 171 11.57 -1.92 -4.13
CA PHE A 171 10.24 -1.46 -4.50
C PHE A 171 10.33 -0.25 -5.44
N ASN A 172 9.39 -0.17 -6.37
CA ASN A 172 9.36 0.83 -7.45
C ASN A 172 8.26 1.88 -7.28
N GLY A 173 7.29 1.63 -6.40
CA GLY A 173 6.20 2.55 -6.13
C GLY A 173 5.28 2.06 -5.03
N THR A 174 4.40 2.94 -4.58
CA THR A 174 3.36 2.63 -3.60
C THR A 174 2.12 3.47 -3.89
N ILE A 175 0.95 2.91 -3.63
CA ILE A 175 -0.34 3.61 -3.65
C ILE A 175 -0.87 3.65 -2.22
N ILE A 176 -1.20 4.85 -1.76
CA ILE A 176 -1.74 5.06 -0.42
C ILE A 176 -3.23 4.78 -0.46
N PHE A 177 -3.65 3.80 0.34
CA PHE A 177 -5.05 3.42 0.43
C PHE A 177 -5.88 4.54 1.05
N TRP A 178 -7.09 4.74 0.50
CA TRP A 178 -8.06 5.76 0.94
C TRP A 178 -7.54 7.19 0.89
N TRP A 179 -6.80 7.52 -0.17
CA TRP A 179 -6.53 8.90 -0.55
C TRP A 179 -7.73 9.48 -1.32
N ASP A 180 -8.63 10.13 -0.60
CA ASP A 180 -9.75 10.87 -1.21
C ASP A 180 -9.23 12.13 -1.93
N ASN A 181 -9.41 12.18 -3.25
CA ASN A 181 -9.07 13.35 -4.06
C ASN A 181 -10.26 14.31 -4.12
N PRO A 182 -10.25 15.45 -3.41
CA PRO A 182 -11.38 16.39 -3.43
C PRO A 182 -11.63 17.06 -4.78
N SER A 183 -10.72 16.87 -5.75
CA SER A 183 -10.86 17.40 -7.11
C SER A 183 -11.61 16.45 -8.05
N SER A 184 -11.87 15.20 -7.64
CA SER A 184 -12.60 14.23 -8.44
C SER A 184 -14.09 14.21 -8.09
N SER A 185 -14.93 13.88 -9.07
CA SER A 185 -16.40 13.87 -8.91
C SER A 185 -16.91 12.77 -7.97
N ASP A 186 -16.07 11.77 -7.70
CA ASP A 186 -16.31 10.65 -6.80
C ASP A 186 -15.71 10.88 -5.40
N SER A 187 -15.27 12.11 -5.09
CA SER A 187 -14.67 12.40 -3.78
C SER A 187 -15.63 12.07 -2.65
N TYR A 188 -15.20 11.18 -1.76
CA TYR A 188 -15.97 10.80 -0.58
C TYR A 188 -15.46 11.62 0.60
N ASN A 189 -16.23 12.62 1.04
CA ASN A 189 -15.82 13.48 2.16
C ASN A 189 -15.87 12.72 3.50
N GLU A 190 -14.89 11.85 3.72
CA GLU A 190 -14.73 11.10 4.96
C GLU A 190 -14.63 12.00 6.17
N ARG A 191 -14.22 13.26 6.02
CA ARG A 191 -14.08 14.20 7.13
C ARG A 191 -15.37 14.35 7.95
N ASP A 192 -16.52 14.14 7.32
CA ASP A 192 -17.83 14.28 7.96
C ASP A 192 -18.37 12.94 8.49
N SER A 193 -17.62 11.84 8.38
CA SER A 193 -18.02 10.54 8.91
C SER A 193 -17.70 10.41 10.40
N ASN A 194 -18.53 9.63 11.11
CA ASN A 194 -18.33 9.35 12.53
C ASN A 194 -17.04 8.57 12.83
N ASN A 195 -16.45 7.91 11.83
CA ASN A 195 -15.22 7.13 11.97
C ASN A 195 -13.97 7.83 11.39
N TRP A 196 -14.07 9.06 10.88
CA TRP A 196 -12.94 9.80 10.30
C TRP A 196 -11.70 9.79 11.21
N GLY A 197 -11.89 10.00 12.51
CA GLY A 197 -10.81 10.07 13.49
C GLY A 197 -9.96 8.79 13.60
N CYS A 198 -10.48 7.65 13.15
CA CYS A 198 -9.82 6.36 13.21
C CYS A 198 -9.79 5.64 11.87
N SER A 199 -10.24 6.26 10.77
CA SER A 199 -10.19 5.70 9.42
C SER A 199 -8.78 5.74 8.81
N TRP A 200 -8.61 5.08 7.66
CA TRP A 200 -7.35 5.03 6.91
C TRP A 200 -6.95 6.36 6.30
N THR A 201 -7.91 7.21 5.91
CA THR A 201 -7.58 8.45 5.21
C THR A 201 -6.57 9.25 6.02
N VAL A 202 -5.55 9.75 5.34
CA VAL A 202 -4.56 10.66 5.94
C VAL A 202 -5.00 12.12 5.81
N ARG A 203 -6.01 12.40 4.97
CA ARG A 203 -6.50 13.75 4.67
C ARG A 203 -6.93 14.48 5.94
N GLY A 204 -6.41 15.69 6.13
CA GLY A 204 -6.66 16.51 7.31
C GLY A 204 -5.99 16.00 8.59
N LYS A 205 -5.12 14.99 8.50
CA LYS A 205 -4.33 14.43 9.61
C LYS A 205 -2.84 14.70 9.34
N PRO A 206 -1.96 14.64 10.37
CA PRO A 206 -0.52 14.89 10.20
C PRO A 206 0.17 13.97 9.17
N ALA A 207 -0.38 12.76 8.96
CA ALA A 207 0.14 11.82 7.96
C ALA A 207 0.00 12.33 6.52
N GLU A 208 -0.96 13.23 6.22
CA GLU A 208 -1.10 13.86 4.91
C GLU A 208 0.19 14.55 4.48
N TYR A 209 0.82 15.27 5.40
CA TYR A 209 2.08 15.98 5.14
C TYR A 209 3.23 15.02 4.90
N THR A 210 3.35 13.97 5.71
CA THR A 210 4.38 12.93 5.56
C THR A 210 4.27 12.24 4.21
N VAL A 211 3.04 11.87 3.81
CA VAL A 211 2.79 11.29 2.48
C VAL A 211 3.13 12.30 1.39
N ALA A 212 2.64 13.54 1.48
CA ALA A 212 2.92 14.56 0.48
C ALA A 212 4.44 14.80 0.29
N GLU A 213 5.19 14.92 1.39
CA GLU A 213 6.64 15.11 1.38
C GLU A 213 7.35 13.92 0.71
N ALA A 214 6.95 12.68 1.03
CA ALA A 214 7.53 11.48 0.43
C ALA A 214 7.34 11.41 -1.09
N PHE A 215 6.26 11.98 -1.61
CA PHE A 215 5.99 12.10 -3.04
C PHE A 215 6.53 13.40 -3.67
N GLY A 216 7.34 14.18 -2.94
CA GLY A 216 7.99 15.40 -3.43
C GLY A 216 7.12 16.66 -3.35
N GLY A 217 5.98 16.61 -2.69
CA GLY A 217 5.15 17.77 -2.38
C GLY A 217 5.89 18.78 -1.52
N GLN A 218 5.68 20.07 -1.79
CA GLN A 218 6.23 21.18 -1.01
C GLN A 218 5.10 21.78 -0.18
N TYR A 219 5.24 21.78 1.15
CA TYR A 219 4.30 22.47 2.05
C TYR A 219 4.95 23.73 2.61
N SER A 220 4.29 24.88 2.46
CA SER A 220 4.72 26.13 3.07
C SER A 220 4.63 26.03 4.60
N SER A 221 5.73 26.29 5.30
CA SER A 221 5.92 26.10 6.74
C SER A 221 5.08 26.98 7.69
N ASP A 222 3.99 27.60 7.21
CA ASP A 222 3.15 28.52 7.99
C ASP A 222 2.03 27.82 8.79
N GLN A 223 2.07 26.49 8.92
CA GLN A 223 1.22 25.74 9.85
C GLN A 223 2.11 24.87 10.73
N SER A 224 2.47 25.43 11.88
CA SER A 224 3.22 24.86 13.02
C SER A 224 3.45 23.34 13.01
N SER A 225 4.68 22.92 12.74
CA SER A 225 5.24 21.63 13.18
C SER A 225 6.35 21.90 14.21
N PRO A 226 6.41 21.17 15.35
CA PRO A 226 7.56 21.21 16.23
C PRO A 226 8.79 20.68 15.49
N SER A 227 9.85 21.49 15.52
CA SER A 227 11.17 21.28 14.96
C SER A 227 11.77 19.89 15.23
N ASN A 228 12.05 19.14 14.16
CA ASN A 228 13.34 18.49 13.85
C ASN A 228 13.13 17.35 12.82
N ILE A 229 13.14 17.70 11.53
CA ILE A 229 13.48 16.75 10.46
C ILE A 229 14.33 17.52 9.46
N SER A 230 15.64 17.40 9.59
CA SER A 230 16.59 17.81 8.56
C SER A 230 17.14 16.55 7.92
N ASN A 231 16.98 16.44 6.59
CA ASN A 231 17.57 15.47 5.66
C ASN A 231 16.70 14.27 5.25
N ILE A 232 15.53 14.52 4.65
CA ILE A 232 15.02 13.65 3.58
C ILE A 232 15.37 14.35 2.26
N THR A 233 16.50 13.99 1.65
CA THR A 233 16.81 14.44 0.28
C THR A 233 15.79 13.84 -0.67
N SER A 234 15.17 14.70 -1.49
CA SER A 234 14.04 14.40 -2.38
C SER A 234 14.15 13.03 -3.06
N MET A 235 13.29 12.10 -2.68
CA MET A 235 13.07 10.87 -3.43
C MET A 235 12.03 11.18 -4.51
N SER A 236 12.38 11.06 -5.78
CA SER A 236 11.37 11.06 -6.83
C SER A 236 10.75 9.66 -6.90
N ILE A 237 9.68 9.42 -6.13
CA ILE A 237 8.78 8.30 -6.42
C ILE A 237 8.08 8.63 -7.74
N LYS A 238 8.70 8.27 -8.86
CA LYS A 238 8.18 8.52 -10.20
C LYS A 238 7.27 7.38 -10.62
N LEU A 239 6.08 7.29 -10.05
CA LEU A 239 4.99 6.55 -10.69
C LEU A 239 3.65 6.96 -10.07
N PHE A 240 2.97 7.90 -10.71
CA PHE A 240 1.52 8.03 -10.60
C PHE A 240 0.93 7.02 -11.60
N LEU A 241 0.49 5.88 -11.10
CA LEU A 241 -0.32 4.94 -11.87
C LEU A 241 -1.76 5.12 -11.46
N CYS A 242 -2.64 5.43 -12.41
CA CYS A 242 -4.06 5.26 -12.22
C CYS A 242 -4.35 3.75 -12.30
N ILE A 243 -4.31 3.06 -11.16
CA ILE A 243 -4.67 1.63 -11.09
C ILE A 243 -6.18 1.54 -10.86
N ILE A 244 -6.92 0.94 -11.79
CA ILE A 244 -8.28 0.50 -11.51
C ILE A 244 -8.19 -0.85 -10.80
N LEU A 245 -8.61 -0.87 -9.54
CA LEU A 245 -8.93 -2.10 -8.80
C LEU A 245 -10.37 -2.48 -9.14
N LEU A 246 -10.55 -3.60 -9.85
CA LEU A 246 -11.87 -4.18 -10.04
C LEU A 246 -12.24 -4.95 -8.77
N PHE A 247 -13.02 -4.33 -7.89
CA PHE A 247 -13.64 -5.01 -6.76
C PHE A 247 -14.67 -6.02 -7.29
N ALA A 248 -14.41 -7.31 -7.11
CA ALA A 248 -15.47 -8.32 -7.17
C ALA A 248 -16.26 -8.22 -5.87
N LEU A 249 -17.52 -7.76 -5.99
CA LEU A 249 -18.53 -7.70 -4.91
C LEU A 249 -18.88 -9.10 -4.38
#